data_AF-A0AAX4HNQ5-F1
#
_entry.id   AF-A0AAX4HNQ5-F1
#
_cell.length_a   1.000
_cell.length_b   1.000
_cell.length_c   1.000
_cell.angle_alpha   90.00
_cell.angle_beta   90.00
_cell.angle_gamma   90.00
#
_symmetry.space_group_name_H-M   'P 1'
#
loop_
_entity.id
_entity.type
_entity.pdbx_description
1 polymer ?
#
loop_
_entity_poly.entity_id
_entity_poly.type
_entity_poly.pdbx_seq_one_letter_code
_entity_poly.pdbx_strand_id
1 'polypeptide(L)'
;MSFGLLKRFKDSKSGTSDKVSSKHYRHIIIGQDLGAVLKLIEIRKSFPDESVRLITSRPINRQNLVENYEFGVSHLRSASAVESIYRKFHDAKILPQQKDATFYKDGKFHDFGGRAKSMDLQAGEEFFINKGYKLELASLFSAEDWENLDQTLKDHSEIRMFEAIEKMAPDELVDKKEWHLSFKDFSTLTTEFLYVSMSPKKFLNLLHNKEQLTAELIDVCSSVKVQAAISVTWKLNKEVYPEEKTLFIPQSMTHEWGHFLVEFDSYNYQNKEQLCHVLFLIHEEEPQSEDLAGKIKLMKRVLDRVFPDIEKHISKEYIRFDEEMFISDVKDAAIEQMGFDFPTLRLLGQASPMSANHTQEKFLSRVLL
;
A
#
# COMPACT_ATOMS: atom_id res chain seq x y z
N MET A 1 -13.51 -21.02 11.47
CA MET A 1 -14.48 -20.88 12.58
C MET A 1 -15.35 -19.63 12.37
N SER A 2 -16.40 -19.68 11.54
CA SER A 2 -17.20 -18.48 11.15
C SER A 2 -18.70 -18.57 11.49
N PHE A 3 -19.16 -19.63 12.17
CA PHE A 3 -20.59 -19.84 12.43
C PHE A 3 -21.17 -19.03 13.61
N GLY A 4 -20.33 -18.38 14.43
CA GLY A 4 -20.78 -17.63 15.61
C GLY A 4 -21.28 -16.21 15.33
N LEU A 5 -20.75 -15.54 14.29
CA LEU A 5 -21.10 -14.16 13.96
C LEU A 5 -22.49 -14.07 13.30
N LEU A 6 -22.79 -14.98 12.37
CA LEU A 6 -24.07 -15.03 11.65
C LEU A 6 -25.27 -15.28 12.57
N LYS A 7 -25.08 -15.99 13.69
CA LYS A 7 -26.16 -16.27 14.65
C LYS A 7 -26.56 -15.02 15.44
N ARG A 8 -25.60 -14.15 15.77
CA ARG A 8 -25.87 -12.85 16.43
C ARG A 8 -26.64 -11.86 15.54
N PHE A 9 -26.52 -11.96 14.21
CA PHE A 9 -27.26 -11.12 13.26
C PHE A 9 -28.72 -11.55 13.05
N LYS A 10 -29.09 -12.79 13.41
CA LYS A 10 -30.45 -13.30 13.21
C LYS A 10 -31.38 -12.98 14.39
N ASP A 11 -30.83 -12.93 15.60
CA ASP A 11 -31.59 -12.67 16.82
C ASP A 11 -31.86 -11.17 17.07
N SER A 12 -31.22 -10.26 16.31
CA SER A 12 -31.50 -8.82 16.35
C SER A 12 -32.67 -8.36 15.46
N LYS A 13 -33.28 -9.27 14.68
CA LYS A 13 -34.37 -8.95 13.74
C LYS A 13 -35.78 -8.93 14.35
N SER A 14 -35.95 -9.27 15.63
CA SER A 14 -37.27 -9.22 16.28
C SER A 14 -37.34 -8.07 17.29
N GLY A 15 -37.69 -6.88 16.79
CA GLY A 15 -38.22 -5.81 17.63
C GLY A 15 -37.23 -4.70 17.99
N THR A 16 -36.83 -3.90 17.02
CA THR A 16 -36.51 -2.48 17.27
C THR A 16 -36.67 -1.73 15.95
N SER A 17 -37.37 -0.60 15.96
CA SER A 17 -37.46 0.30 14.81
C SER A 17 -36.04 0.59 14.28
N ASP A 18 -35.78 0.32 13.00
CA ASP A 18 -34.53 0.62 12.31
C ASP A 18 -34.26 2.13 12.34
N LYS A 19 -33.65 2.62 13.42
CA LYS A 19 -32.96 3.91 13.40
C LYS A 19 -31.67 3.67 12.64
N VAL A 20 -31.70 3.93 11.33
CA VAL A 20 -30.48 4.10 10.53
C VAL A 20 -29.63 5.16 11.25
N SER A 21 -28.54 4.73 11.87
CA SER A 21 -27.65 5.64 12.58
C SER A 21 -26.84 6.39 11.53
N SER A 22 -27.29 7.58 11.14
CA SER A 22 -26.53 8.49 10.29
C SER A 22 -25.68 9.39 11.17
N LYS A 23 -24.36 9.41 10.96
CA LYS A 23 -23.44 10.36 11.60
C LYS A 23 -22.80 11.25 10.54
N HIS A 24 -22.44 12.46 10.95
CA HIS A 24 -21.73 13.41 10.10
C HIS A 24 -20.32 13.65 10.64
N TYR A 25 -19.35 13.62 9.74
CA TYR A 25 -17.98 14.04 10.02
C TYR A 25 -17.54 15.01 8.94
N ARG A 26 -16.93 16.13 9.31
CA ARG A 26 -16.48 17.11 8.33
C ARG A 26 -15.45 16.55 7.36
N HIS A 27 -14.54 15.72 7.87
CA HIS A 27 -13.48 15.08 7.11
C HIS A 27 -13.52 13.57 7.31
N ILE A 28 -13.70 12.83 6.22
CA ILE A 28 -13.54 11.38 6.22
C ILE A 28 -12.38 10.99 5.33
N ILE A 29 -11.46 10.22 5.91
CA ILE A 29 -10.37 9.57 5.20
C ILE A 29 -10.74 8.10 5.05
N ILE A 30 -10.64 7.57 3.84
CA ILE A 30 -10.84 6.16 3.55
C ILE A 30 -9.51 5.57 3.15
N GLY A 31 -9.04 4.58 3.89
CA GLY A 31 -7.77 3.97 3.57
C GLY A 31 -7.20 3.10 4.66
N GLN A 32 -6.21 2.29 4.29
CA GLN A 32 -5.50 1.41 5.21
C GLN A 32 -3.98 1.43 5.04
N ASP A 33 -3.49 2.43 4.32
CA ASP A 33 -2.09 2.63 4.00
C ASP A 33 -1.50 3.79 4.81
N LEU A 34 -0.19 3.95 4.67
CA LEU A 34 0.56 5.04 5.27
C LEU A 34 0.04 6.41 4.85
N GLY A 35 -0.41 6.59 3.60
CA GLY A 35 -0.93 7.86 3.12
C GLY A 35 -2.18 8.29 3.90
N ALA A 36 -3.10 7.36 4.14
CA ALA A 36 -4.29 7.60 4.95
C ALA A 36 -3.95 7.98 6.40
N VAL A 37 -2.97 7.29 7.01
CA VAL A 37 -2.53 7.56 8.39
C VAL A 37 -1.84 8.91 8.51
N LEU A 38 -0.91 9.22 7.59
CA LEU A 38 -0.25 10.53 7.55
C LEU A 38 -1.28 11.64 7.34
N LYS A 39 -2.28 11.43 6.48
CA LYS A 39 -3.34 12.41 6.26
C LYS A 39 -4.21 12.62 7.50
N LEU A 40 -4.51 11.58 8.26
CA LEU A 40 -5.22 11.68 9.53
C LEU A 40 -4.48 12.59 10.50
N ILE A 41 -3.18 12.38 10.67
CA ILE A 41 -2.35 13.17 11.57
C ILE A 41 -2.26 14.62 11.10
N GLU A 42 -2.10 14.85 9.79
CA GLU A 42 -2.08 16.20 9.21
C GLU A 42 -3.38 16.97 9.48
N ILE A 43 -4.54 16.38 9.19
CA ILE A 43 -5.84 17.04 9.33
C ILE A 43 -6.15 17.31 10.81
N ARG A 44 -5.85 16.37 11.72
CA ARG A 44 -6.10 16.56 13.16
C ARG A 44 -5.36 17.75 13.76
N LYS A 45 -4.23 18.17 13.18
CA LYS A 45 -3.52 19.38 13.62
C LYS A 45 -4.29 20.67 13.35
N SER A 46 -5.24 20.64 12.42
CA SER A 46 -5.97 21.84 11.94
C SER A 46 -7.46 21.81 12.27
N PHE A 47 -8.01 20.69 12.71
CA PHE A 47 -9.45 20.51 12.91
C PHE A 47 -9.77 19.76 14.21
N PRO A 48 -10.94 20.03 14.83
CA PRO A 48 -11.35 19.32 16.05
C PRO A 48 -11.45 17.81 15.87
N ASP A 49 -11.12 17.08 16.92
CA ASP A 49 -11.01 15.61 16.92
C ASP A 49 -12.32 14.90 16.54
N GLU A 50 -13.46 15.47 16.91
CA GLU A 50 -14.80 14.97 16.60
C GLU A 50 -15.20 15.15 15.13
N SER A 51 -14.48 16.01 14.39
CA SER A 51 -14.80 16.33 13.00
C SER A 51 -14.07 15.44 11.98
N VAL A 52 -13.15 14.60 12.45
CA VAL A 52 -12.25 13.80 11.60
C VAL A 52 -12.38 12.31 11.92
N ARG A 53 -12.57 11.50 10.89
CA ARG A 53 -12.54 10.03 10.99
C ARG A 53 -11.76 9.36 9.87
N LEU A 54 -11.02 8.33 10.26
CA LEU A 54 -10.43 7.37 9.34
C LEU A 54 -11.33 6.13 9.27
N ILE A 55 -11.73 5.73 8.07
CA ILE A 55 -12.56 4.56 7.84
C ILE A 55 -11.71 3.48 7.18
N THR A 56 -11.65 2.32 7.83
CA THR A 56 -10.78 1.21 7.43
C THR A 56 -11.60 -0.08 7.34
N SER A 57 -11.18 -1.03 6.50
CA SER A 57 -11.82 -2.35 6.43
C SER A 57 -11.26 -3.35 7.45
N ARG A 58 -10.12 -3.02 8.08
CA ARG A 58 -9.43 -3.84 9.08
C ARG A 58 -8.72 -2.95 10.11
N PRO A 59 -8.41 -3.46 11.32
CA PRO A 59 -7.62 -2.72 12.29
C PRO A 59 -6.27 -2.27 11.70
N ILE A 60 -5.84 -1.08 12.08
CA ILE A 60 -4.51 -0.54 11.79
C ILE A 60 -3.89 -0.14 13.12
N ASN A 61 -2.62 -0.46 13.28
CA ASN A 61 -1.79 -0.01 14.39
C ASN A 61 -0.37 0.23 13.87
N ARG A 62 0.46 0.81 14.72
CA ARG A 62 1.87 1.11 14.46
C ARG A 62 2.65 -0.12 14.00
N GLN A 63 2.45 -1.26 14.66
CA GLN A 63 3.14 -2.51 14.30
C GLN A 63 2.77 -2.96 12.88
N ASN A 64 1.50 -2.87 12.50
CA ASN A 64 1.07 -3.21 11.15
C ASN A 64 1.66 -2.26 10.10
N LEU A 65 1.85 -0.98 10.41
CA LEU A 65 2.52 -0.06 9.49
C LEU A 65 4.00 -0.40 9.32
N VAL A 66 4.72 -0.68 10.43
CA VAL A 66 6.13 -1.12 10.37
C VAL A 66 6.26 -2.38 9.52
N GLU A 67 5.44 -3.39 9.78
CA GLU A 67 5.43 -4.63 9.00
C GLU A 67 5.04 -4.42 7.53
N ASN A 68 4.33 -3.35 7.20
CA ASN A 68 3.92 -3.05 5.84
C ASN A 68 4.95 -2.22 5.06
N TYR A 69 5.70 -1.34 5.72
CA TYR A 69 6.51 -0.33 5.04
C TYR A 69 8.00 -0.45 5.32
N GLU A 70 8.39 -1.03 6.46
CA GLU A 70 9.79 -1.37 6.74
C GLU A 70 10.10 -2.81 6.38
N PHE A 71 9.15 -3.74 6.57
CA PHE A 71 9.37 -5.16 6.23
C PHE A 71 8.96 -5.44 4.79
N GLY A 72 9.90 -5.24 3.87
CA GLY A 72 9.72 -5.53 2.47
C GLY A 72 10.88 -5.07 1.63
N VAL A 73 10.80 -5.39 0.34
CA VAL A 73 11.71 -4.83 -0.66
C VAL A 73 11.51 -3.31 -0.67
N SER A 74 12.60 -2.55 -0.74
CA SER A 74 12.53 -1.09 -0.74
C SER A 74 11.73 -0.56 -1.94
N HIS A 75 10.74 0.29 -1.65
CA HIS A 75 9.81 0.86 -2.64
C HIS A 75 10.15 2.30 -3.04
N LEU A 76 11.23 2.87 -2.49
CA LEU A 76 11.78 4.17 -2.86
C LEU A 76 13.04 3.93 -3.70
N ARG A 77 13.04 4.43 -4.94
CA ARG A 77 14.03 4.07 -5.97
C ARG A 77 14.64 5.27 -6.69
N SER A 78 14.34 6.48 -6.21
CA SER A 78 14.62 7.71 -6.93
C SER A 78 15.19 8.77 -5.99
N ALA A 79 16.33 9.33 -6.36
CA ALA A 79 16.96 10.41 -5.61
C ALA A 79 16.07 11.68 -5.59
N SER A 80 15.36 11.98 -6.68
CA SER A 80 14.47 13.14 -6.73
C SER A 80 13.24 12.97 -5.83
N ALA A 81 12.73 11.73 -5.70
CA ALA A 81 11.70 11.41 -4.74
C ALA A 81 12.22 11.58 -3.30
N VAL A 82 13.42 11.09 -3.00
CA VAL A 82 14.07 11.26 -1.68
C VAL A 82 14.18 12.74 -1.32
N GLU A 83 14.68 13.59 -2.22
CA GLU A 83 14.77 15.04 -2.01
C GLU A 83 13.41 15.69 -1.73
N SER A 84 12.37 15.24 -2.42
CA SER A 84 11.02 15.78 -2.25
C SER A 84 10.37 15.33 -0.95
N ILE A 85 10.64 14.09 -0.52
CA ILE A 85 10.25 13.60 0.81
C ILE A 85 10.92 14.44 1.89
N TYR A 86 12.22 14.76 1.77
CA TYR A 86 12.91 15.64 2.72
C TYR A 86 12.31 17.04 2.84
N ARG A 87 11.71 17.58 1.77
CA ARG A 87 11.02 18.88 1.81
C ARG A 87 9.74 18.84 2.63
N LYS A 88 9.07 17.69 2.69
CA LYS A 88 7.80 17.48 3.39
C LYS A 88 7.98 16.91 4.80
N PHE A 89 8.97 16.05 4.95
CA PHE A 89 9.34 15.35 6.18
C PHE A 89 10.83 15.59 6.44
N HIS A 90 11.14 16.76 7.04
CA HIS A 90 12.52 17.20 7.25
C HIS A 90 13.36 16.19 8.06
N ASP A 91 12.73 15.52 9.01
CA ASP A 91 13.40 14.57 9.91
C ASP A 91 13.44 13.14 9.36
N ALA A 92 12.98 12.94 8.11
CA ALA A 92 12.98 11.63 7.47
C ALA A 92 14.39 11.02 7.43
N LYS A 93 14.52 9.76 7.82
CA LYS A 93 15.78 9.02 7.73
C LYS A 93 15.67 8.04 6.58
N ILE A 94 16.36 8.37 5.51
CA ILE A 94 16.35 7.60 4.28
C ILE A 94 17.79 7.19 3.96
N LEU A 95 18.04 5.89 3.94
CA LEU A 95 19.36 5.32 3.71
C LEU A 95 19.40 4.65 2.32
N PRO A 96 20.30 5.06 1.43
CA PRO A 96 20.48 4.37 0.16
C PRO A 96 21.06 2.97 0.41
N GLN A 97 20.67 2.00 -0.42
CA GLN A 97 21.40 0.74 -0.54
C GLN A 97 22.87 0.99 -0.91
N GLN A 98 23.73 -0.01 -0.77
CA GLN A 98 25.16 0.18 -1.04
C GLN A 98 25.52 -0.13 -2.49
N LYS A 99 24.85 -1.10 -3.10
CA LYS A 99 25.18 -1.63 -4.42
C LYS A 99 23.98 -1.54 -5.38
N ASP A 100 24.28 -1.57 -6.67
CA ASP A 100 23.26 -1.60 -7.72
C ASP A 100 22.61 -2.99 -7.82
N ALA A 101 21.43 -3.04 -8.44
CA ALA A 101 20.70 -4.30 -8.60
C ALA A 101 21.46 -5.29 -9.50
N THR A 102 21.27 -6.58 -9.24
CA THR A 102 21.87 -7.68 -10.02
C THR A 102 20.84 -8.77 -10.30
N PHE A 103 21.08 -9.60 -11.32
CA PHE A 103 20.21 -10.73 -11.65
C PHE A 103 20.95 -12.07 -11.63
N TYR A 104 20.24 -13.14 -11.25
CA TYR A 104 20.81 -14.49 -11.14
C TYR A 104 20.68 -15.24 -12.47
N LYS A 105 21.81 -15.73 -12.99
CA LYS A 105 21.87 -16.53 -14.22
C LYS A 105 23.10 -17.44 -14.23
N ASP A 106 22.91 -18.68 -14.68
CA ASP A 106 23.99 -19.68 -14.82
C ASP A 106 24.81 -19.87 -13.54
N GLY A 107 24.13 -19.90 -12.38
CA GLY A 107 24.77 -20.16 -11.09
C GLY A 107 25.36 -18.94 -10.38
N LYS A 108 25.28 -17.73 -10.96
CA LYS A 108 25.92 -16.52 -10.42
C LYS A 108 25.09 -15.25 -10.65
N PHE A 109 25.41 -14.21 -9.89
CA PHE A 109 24.82 -12.87 -10.07
C PHE A 109 25.59 -12.07 -11.12
N HIS A 110 24.87 -11.31 -11.93
CA HIS A 110 25.40 -10.44 -12.97
C HIS A 110 24.78 -9.04 -12.87
N ASP A 111 25.53 -8.03 -13.28
CA ASP A 111 25.06 -6.65 -13.34
C ASP A 111 24.13 -6.43 -14.54
N PHE A 112 23.11 -5.58 -14.37
CA PHE A 112 22.31 -5.08 -15.49
C PHE A 112 23.17 -4.22 -16.43
N GLY A 113 22.90 -4.28 -17.73
CA GLY A 113 23.67 -3.57 -18.76
C GLY A 113 25.03 -4.21 -19.11
N GLY A 114 25.40 -5.32 -18.44
CA GLY A 114 26.60 -6.08 -18.74
C GLY A 114 26.49 -6.98 -19.99
N ARG A 115 27.45 -7.90 -20.14
CA ARG A 115 27.46 -8.88 -21.26
C ARG A 115 26.37 -9.95 -21.13
N ALA A 116 26.04 -10.33 -19.90
CA ALA A 116 24.94 -11.25 -19.65
C ALA A 116 23.61 -10.53 -19.76
N LYS A 117 22.60 -11.20 -20.32
CA LYS A 117 21.22 -10.72 -20.38
C LYS A 117 20.37 -11.43 -19.34
N SER A 118 19.60 -10.66 -18.57
CA SER A 118 18.55 -11.20 -17.70
C SER A 118 17.48 -11.91 -18.53
N MET A 119 16.61 -12.66 -17.86
CA MET A 119 15.33 -13.02 -18.47
C MET A 119 14.47 -11.76 -18.60
N ASP A 120 13.45 -11.83 -19.45
CA ASP A 120 12.55 -10.71 -19.68
C ASP A 120 11.88 -10.29 -18.37
N LEU A 121 11.99 -9.00 -18.06
CA LEU A 121 11.37 -8.40 -16.89
C LEU A 121 9.88 -8.25 -17.13
N GLN A 122 9.09 -8.65 -16.15
CA GLN A 122 7.65 -8.44 -16.20
C GLN A 122 7.29 -7.03 -15.73
N ALA A 123 6.07 -6.58 -16.03
CA ALA A 123 5.61 -5.25 -15.67
C ALA A 123 5.81 -4.95 -14.18
N GLY A 124 6.39 -3.78 -13.88
CA GLY A 124 6.69 -3.33 -12.53
C GLY A 124 8.04 -3.82 -12.00
N GLU A 125 8.64 -4.88 -12.55
CA GLU A 125 9.96 -5.36 -12.14
C GLU A 125 11.08 -4.39 -12.54
N GLU A 126 10.90 -3.68 -13.66
CA GLU A 126 11.84 -2.67 -14.16
C GLU A 126 12.11 -1.54 -13.14
N PHE A 127 11.14 -1.24 -12.27
CA PHE A 127 11.28 -0.24 -11.21
C PHE A 127 12.38 -0.60 -10.22
N PHE A 128 12.65 -1.90 -10.03
CA PHE A 128 13.59 -2.43 -9.05
C PHE A 128 15.02 -2.58 -9.57
N ILE A 129 15.27 -2.27 -10.85
CA ILE A 129 16.64 -2.16 -11.38
C ILE A 129 17.36 -0.98 -10.71
N ASN A 130 16.60 0.08 -10.44
CA ASN A 130 17.11 1.27 -9.77
C ASN A 130 17.50 0.97 -8.32
N LYS A 131 18.50 1.69 -7.85
CA LYS A 131 19.01 1.58 -6.50
C LYS A 131 17.93 1.89 -5.46
N GLY A 132 17.78 1.01 -4.47
CA GLY A 132 16.79 1.14 -3.40
C GLY A 132 17.20 2.13 -2.31
N TYR A 133 16.20 2.69 -1.65
CA TYR A 133 16.34 3.53 -0.47
C TYR A 133 15.43 2.99 0.63
N LYS A 134 16.01 2.74 1.81
CA LYS A 134 15.27 2.30 3.00
C LYS A 134 14.86 3.50 3.81
N LEU A 135 13.58 3.57 4.16
CA LEU A 135 13.00 4.61 4.99
C LEU A 135 12.75 4.04 6.39
N GLU A 136 13.24 4.73 7.43
CA GLU A 136 12.80 4.49 8.80
C GLU A 136 11.41 5.11 8.96
N LEU A 137 10.36 4.29 9.09
CA LEU A 137 8.97 4.76 9.06
C LEU A 137 8.68 5.78 10.17
N ALA A 138 9.22 5.54 11.37
CA ALA A 138 9.05 6.42 12.52
C ALA A 138 9.51 7.87 12.25
N SER A 139 10.48 8.05 11.35
CA SER A 139 11.04 9.36 11.00
C SER A 139 10.10 10.25 10.18
N LEU A 140 8.97 9.70 9.69
CA LEU A 140 7.93 10.49 9.03
C LEU A 140 6.97 11.19 10.02
N PHE A 141 7.09 10.88 11.30
CA PHE A 141 6.19 11.35 12.35
C PHE A 141 6.97 12.21 13.34
N SER A 142 6.28 13.13 14.03
CA SER A 142 6.86 13.70 15.24
C SER A 142 6.99 12.61 16.32
N ALA A 143 7.91 12.79 17.27
CA ALA A 143 8.09 11.82 18.35
C ALA A 143 6.79 11.56 19.13
N GLU A 144 6.02 12.62 19.41
CA GLU A 144 4.73 12.55 20.08
C GLU A 144 3.67 11.81 19.24
N ASP A 145 3.57 12.13 17.94
CA ASP A 145 2.63 11.48 17.02
C ASP A 145 2.93 9.97 16.94
N TRP A 146 4.21 9.58 16.88
CA TRP A 146 4.63 8.18 16.77
C TRP A 146 4.41 7.38 18.07
N GLU A 147 4.68 7.99 19.22
CA GLU A 147 4.49 7.36 20.53
C GLU A 147 2.99 7.11 20.80
N ASN A 148 2.14 8.07 20.44
CA ASN A 148 0.70 8.02 20.65
C ASN A 148 -0.10 7.47 19.46
N LEU A 149 0.58 6.92 18.43
CA LEU A 149 -0.06 6.55 17.17
C LEU A 149 -1.17 5.51 17.35
N ASP A 150 -0.93 4.48 18.17
CA ASP A 150 -1.91 3.41 18.39
C ASP A 150 -3.19 3.94 19.07
N GLN A 151 -3.04 4.86 20.03
CA GLN A 151 -4.16 5.49 20.71
C GLN A 151 -4.91 6.43 19.75
N THR A 152 -4.19 7.23 18.97
CA THR A 152 -4.75 8.05 17.89
C THR A 152 -5.58 7.22 16.91
N LEU A 153 -5.02 6.11 16.41
CA LEU A 153 -5.73 5.24 15.47
C LEU A 153 -6.97 4.63 16.12
N LYS A 154 -6.89 4.23 17.39
CA LYS A 154 -8.02 3.69 18.14
C LYS A 154 -9.17 4.70 18.32
N ASP A 155 -8.84 5.96 18.61
CA ASP A 155 -9.85 6.99 18.91
C ASP A 155 -10.48 7.60 17.66
N HIS A 156 -9.77 7.55 16.53
CA HIS A 156 -10.18 8.22 15.29
C HIS A 156 -10.52 7.28 14.13
N SER A 157 -10.33 5.96 14.29
CA SER A 157 -10.65 5.00 13.24
C SER A 157 -11.96 4.26 13.51
N GLU A 158 -12.77 4.08 12.47
CA GLU A 158 -13.90 3.17 12.49
C GLU A 158 -13.67 2.03 11.48
N ILE A 159 -13.77 0.79 11.96
CA ILE A 159 -13.67 -0.39 11.10
C ILE A 159 -15.05 -0.65 10.48
N ARG A 160 -15.15 -0.50 9.16
CA ARG A 160 -16.39 -0.67 8.38
C ARG A 160 -16.10 -1.27 7.01
N MET A 161 -17.04 -2.05 6.50
CA MET A 161 -17.00 -2.56 5.13
C MET A 161 -17.94 -1.73 4.27
N PHE A 162 -17.40 -1.12 3.21
CA PHE A 162 -18.18 -0.32 2.27
C PHE A 162 -19.15 -1.18 1.48
N GLU A 163 -20.32 -0.59 1.23
CA GLU A 163 -21.29 -1.04 0.23
C GLU A 163 -21.29 -0.07 -0.95
N ALA A 164 -21.40 1.24 -0.69
CA ALA A 164 -21.43 2.25 -1.73
C ALA A 164 -20.90 3.61 -1.24
N ILE A 165 -20.45 4.41 -2.19
CA ILE A 165 -20.15 5.84 -2.06
C ILE A 165 -21.09 6.58 -3.00
N GLU A 166 -21.66 7.69 -2.56
CA GLU A 166 -22.54 8.51 -3.39
C GLU A 166 -22.15 9.97 -3.26
N LYS A 167 -22.09 10.68 -4.40
CA LYS A 167 -22.01 12.13 -4.40
C LYS A 167 -23.43 12.69 -4.22
N MET A 168 -23.64 13.49 -3.18
CA MET A 168 -24.93 14.15 -2.95
C MET A 168 -24.96 15.52 -3.63
N ALA A 169 -26.14 15.92 -4.09
CA ALA A 169 -26.37 17.31 -4.46
C ALA A 169 -26.35 18.17 -3.18
N PRO A 170 -25.85 19.42 -3.23
CA PRO A 170 -25.91 20.30 -2.07
C PRO A 170 -27.38 20.63 -1.77
N ASP A 171 -27.93 20.06 -0.70
CA ASP A 171 -29.35 20.28 -0.36
C ASP A 171 -29.59 21.66 0.28
N GLU A 172 -28.59 22.31 0.90
CA GLU A 172 -28.71 23.67 1.46
C GLU A 172 -27.37 24.44 1.49
N LEU A 173 -27.41 25.78 1.46
CA LEU A 173 -26.25 26.68 1.57
C LEU A 173 -25.45 26.54 2.89
N VAL A 174 -25.99 25.80 3.88
CA VAL A 174 -25.45 25.70 5.24
C VAL A 174 -24.92 24.30 5.57
N ASP A 175 -25.50 23.23 5.00
CA ASP A 175 -25.11 21.83 5.26
C ASP A 175 -24.36 21.26 4.04
N LYS A 176 -23.02 21.34 4.06
CA LYS A 176 -22.14 20.89 2.95
C LYS A 176 -21.93 19.37 2.94
N LYS A 177 -22.99 18.58 3.09
CA LYS A 177 -22.92 17.11 3.02
C LYS A 177 -22.76 16.70 1.56
N GLU A 178 -21.53 16.71 1.06
CA GLU A 178 -21.25 16.41 -0.35
C GLU A 178 -21.14 14.90 -0.64
N TRP A 179 -20.81 14.11 0.36
CA TRP A 179 -20.56 12.67 0.19
C TRP A 179 -21.35 11.84 1.19
N HIS A 180 -21.98 10.79 0.70
CA HIS A 180 -22.67 9.78 1.47
C HIS A 180 -21.94 8.44 1.36
N LEU A 181 -21.73 7.77 2.49
CA LEU A 181 -21.04 6.50 2.59
C LEU A 181 -21.99 5.49 3.21
N SER A 182 -22.28 4.42 2.48
CA SER A 182 -23.11 3.31 2.92
C SER A 182 -22.25 2.10 3.22
N PHE A 183 -22.55 1.42 4.33
CA PHE A 183 -21.77 0.29 4.81
C PHE A 183 -22.63 -0.98 4.87
N LYS A 184 -21.97 -2.15 4.79
CA LYS A 184 -22.63 -3.47 4.81
C LYS A 184 -23.37 -3.79 6.11
N ASP A 185 -23.15 -3.00 7.17
CA ASP A 185 -23.89 -3.09 8.43
C ASP A 185 -25.13 -2.18 8.45
N PHE A 186 -25.53 -1.64 7.29
CA PHE A 186 -26.65 -0.72 7.08
C PHE A 186 -26.50 0.64 7.79
N SER A 187 -25.33 0.93 8.36
CA SER A 187 -25.01 2.26 8.85
C SER A 187 -24.64 3.20 7.70
N THR A 188 -24.76 4.50 7.94
CA THR A 188 -24.38 5.52 6.96
C THR A 188 -23.57 6.64 7.60
N LEU A 189 -22.64 7.19 6.84
CA LEU A 189 -21.89 8.39 7.20
C LEU A 189 -22.05 9.46 6.11
N THR A 190 -22.03 10.72 6.52
CA THR A 190 -21.96 11.85 5.58
C THR A 190 -20.72 12.68 5.86
N THR A 191 -20.15 13.27 4.81
CA THR A 191 -18.99 14.15 4.94
C THR A 191 -18.97 15.30 3.96
N GLU A 192 -18.29 16.38 4.35
CA GLU A 192 -17.97 17.48 3.44
C GLU A 192 -16.77 17.11 2.59
N PHE A 193 -15.69 16.60 3.19
CA PHE A 193 -14.43 16.30 2.50
C PHE A 193 -14.09 14.82 2.58
N LEU A 194 -13.88 14.22 1.42
CA LEU A 194 -13.53 12.82 1.27
C LEU A 194 -12.09 12.67 0.77
N TYR A 195 -11.27 11.97 1.55
CA TYR A 195 -9.90 11.62 1.18
C TYR A 195 -9.83 10.11 0.94
N VAL A 196 -9.31 9.67 -0.20
CA VAL A 196 -9.40 8.27 -0.63
C VAL A 196 -8.03 7.75 -0.99
N SER A 197 -7.55 6.74 -0.26
CA SER A 197 -6.22 6.16 -0.49
C SER A 197 -6.21 4.88 -1.35
N MET A 198 -7.39 4.33 -1.64
CA MET A 198 -7.53 3.19 -2.57
C MET A 198 -7.34 3.61 -4.03
N SER A 199 -7.16 2.65 -4.94
CA SER A 199 -7.00 2.96 -6.37
C SER A 199 -8.22 3.68 -6.96
N PRO A 200 -8.03 4.51 -8.00
CA PRO A 200 -9.14 5.16 -8.71
C PRO A 200 -10.16 4.15 -9.24
N LYS A 201 -9.69 2.98 -9.71
CA LYS A 201 -10.53 1.88 -10.19
C LYS A 201 -11.42 1.33 -9.08
N LYS A 202 -10.87 1.10 -7.89
CA LYS A 202 -11.63 0.61 -6.74
C LYS A 202 -12.62 1.64 -6.21
N PHE A 203 -12.22 2.91 -6.17
CA PHE A 203 -13.13 4.01 -5.84
C PHE A 203 -14.31 4.08 -6.83
N LEU A 204 -14.04 4.07 -8.14
CA LEU A 204 -15.07 4.08 -9.17
C LEU A 204 -16.02 2.88 -9.07
N ASN A 205 -15.52 1.71 -8.63
CA ASN A 205 -16.37 0.53 -8.42
C ASN A 205 -17.30 0.65 -7.20
N LEU A 206 -16.93 1.45 -6.20
CA LEU A 206 -17.77 1.74 -5.03
C LEU A 206 -18.74 2.89 -5.27
N LEU A 207 -18.47 3.76 -6.24
CA LEU A 207 -19.33 4.89 -6.55
C LEU A 207 -20.64 4.42 -7.21
N HIS A 208 -21.78 4.67 -6.55
CA HIS A 208 -23.10 4.24 -7.03
C HIS A 208 -23.57 5.08 -8.23
N ASN A 209 -23.52 6.39 -8.10
CA ASN A 209 -24.00 7.37 -9.07
C ASN A 209 -22.87 7.89 -9.97
N LYS A 210 -22.25 6.99 -10.73
CA LYS A 210 -21.08 7.30 -11.58
C LYS A 210 -21.34 8.39 -12.60
N GLU A 211 -22.59 8.58 -13.02
CA GLU A 211 -23.04 9.64 -13.93
C GLU A 211 -22.87 11.06 -13.37
N GLN A 212 -22.64 11.20 -12.05
CA GLN A 212 -22.25 12.48 -11.45
C GLN A 212 -20.78 12.85 -11.71
N LEU A 213 -19.99 11.91 -12.24
CA LEU A 213 -18.62 12.16 -12.69
C LEU A 213 -18.60 12.50 -14.18
N THR A 214 -17.58 13.25 -14.61
CA THR A 214 -17.35 13.50 -16.03
C THR A 214 -16.92 12.21 -16.74
N ALA A 215 -17.21 12.11 -18.05
CA ALA A 215 -16.81 10.93 -18.84
C ALA A 215 -15.28 10.75 -18.85
N GLU A 216 -14.53 11.85 -18.89
CA GLU A 216 -13.07 11.85 -18.77
C GLU A 216 -12.61 11.23 -17.45
N LEU A 217 -13.29 11.57 -16.34
CA LEU A 217 -12.93 11.04 -15.04
C LEU A 217 -13.21 9.54 -14.92
N ILE A 218 -14.32 9.07 -15.49
CA ILE A 218 -14.64 7.64 -15.55
C ILE A 218 -13.56 6.89 -16.37
N ASP A 219 -13.15 7.43 -17.51
CA ASP A 219 -12.08 6.85 -18.34
C ASP A 219 -10.75 6.79 -17.59
N VAL A 220 -10.36 7.88 -16.93
CA VAL A 220 -9.13 7.95 -16.11
C VAL A 220 -9.15 6.90 -15.02
N CYS A 221 -10.23 6.87 -14.21
CA CYS A 221 -10.35 5.92 -13.11
C CYS A 221 -10.40 4.46 -13.55
N SER A 222 -10.95 4.17 -14.73
CA SER A 222 -11.03 2.81 -15.27
C SER A 222 -9.76 2.36 -16.01
N SER A 223 -8.96 3.29 -16.53
CA SER A 223 -7.75 3.01 -17.30
C SER A 223 -6.53 2.60 -16.47
N VAL A 224 -6.52 2.91 -15.17
CA VAL A 224 -5.38 2.55 -14.29
C VAL A 224 -5.25 1.03 -14.19
N LYS A 225 -4.01 0.57 -14.35
CA LYS A 225 -3.67 -0.84 -14.16
C LYS A 225 -3.23 -1.07 -12.73
N VAL A 226 -3.91 -1.99 -12.07
CA VAL A 226 -3.64 -2.36 -10.67
C VAL A 226 -3.12 -3.79 -10.67
N GLN A 227 -2.02 -3.99 -9.95
CA GLN A 227 -1.37 -5.27 -9.84
C GLN A 227 -1.16 -5.64 -8.37
N ALA A 228 -1.59 -6.86 -8.03
CA ALA A 228 -1.42 -7.42 -6.70
C ALA A 228 0.02 -7.93 -6.49
N ALA A 229 0.41 -8.13 -5.23
CA ALA A 229 1.70 -8.72 -4.90
C ALA A 229 1.66 -9.53 -3.60
N ILE A 230 2.61 -10.45 -3.49
CA ILE A 230 3.00 -11.07 -2.22
C ILE A 230 4.36 -10.54 -1.81
N SER A 231 4.42 -10.00 -0.60
CA SER A 231 5.67 -9.72 0.11
C SER A 231 5.87 -10.76 1.20
N VAL A 232 7.05 -11.38 1.24
CA VAL A 232 7.47 -12.29 2.29
C VAL A 232 8.74 -11.75 2.91
N THR A 233 8.76 -11.61 4.23
CA THR A 233 9.98 -11.31 4.98
C THR A 233 10.34 -12.49 5.86
N TRP A 234 11.57 -12.97 5.73
CA TRP A 234 12.14 -13.99 6.59
C TRP A 234 13.16 -13.37 7.53
N LYS A 235 13.01 -13.73 8.80
CA LYS A 235 14.01 -13.48 9.81
C LYS A 235 14.96 -14.67 9.83
N LEU A 236 16.24 -14.42 9.59
CA LEU A 236 17.29 -15.42 9.47
C LEU A 236 18.21 -15.36 10.69
N ASN A 237 18.60 -16.51 11.24
CA ASN A 237 19.50 -16.61 12.40
C ASN A 237 21.00 -16.67 12.04
N LYS A 238 21.34 -16.36 10.79
CA LYS A 238 22.71 -16.23 10.28
C LYS A 238 22.75 -15.17 9.20
N GLU A 239 23.95 -14.67 8.92
CA GLU A 239 24.23 -13.92 7.70
C GLU A 239 24.20 -14.88 6.50
N VAL A 240 23.33 -14.60 5.52
CA VAL A 240 23.19 -15.38 4.28
C VAL A 240 23.79 -14.62 3.10
N TYR A 241 23.61 -13.31 3.06
CA TYR A 241 24.12 -12.47 1.97
C TYR A 241 24.61 -11.11 2.50
N PRO A 242 25.87 -10.73 2.29
CA PRO A 242 26.45 -9.56 2.96
C PRO A 242 26.15 -8.22 2.27
N GLU A 243 25.72 -8.23 1.01
CA GLU A 243 25.54 -6.99 0.23
C GLU A 243 24.10 -6.47 0.28
N GLU A 244 23.95 -5.18 0.55
CA GLU A 244 22.66 -4.48 0.45
C GLU A 244 22.41 -4.01 -0.99
N LYS A 245 21.62 -4.81 -1.72
CA LYS A 245 21.11 -4.52 -3.06
C LYS A 245 19.89 -5.37 -3.38
N THR A 246 19.23 -5.05 -4.49
CA THR A 246 18.17 -5.87 -5.07
C THR A 246 18.73 -6.98 -5.94
N LEU A 247 18.21 -8.19 -5.74
CA LEU A 247 18.54 -9.38 -6.49
C LEU A 247 17.32 -9.85 -7.26
N PHE A 248 17.47 -10.00 -8.57
CA PHE A 248 16.43 -10.57 -9.45
C PHE A 248 16.70 -12.06 -9.60
N ILE A 249 15.86 -12.88 -8.97
CA ILE A 249 16.00 -14.34 -9.03
C ILE A 249 14.85 -14.90 -9.86
N PRO A 250 15.11 -15.53 -11.02
CA PRO A 250 14.04 -16.01 -11.88
C PRO A 250 13.23 -17.13 -11.19
N GLN A 251 11.92 -17.11 -11.37
CA GLN A 251 11.04 -18.17 -10.85
C GLN A 251 11.35 -19.55 -11.46
N SER A 252 11.79 -19.55 -12.71
CA SER A 252 12.21 -20.73 -13.45
C SER A 252 13.46 -20.42 -14.25
N MET A 253 14.40 -21.36 -14.32
CA MET A 253 15.59 -21.22 -15.16
C MET A 253 15.29 -21.42 -16.65
N THR A 254 14.11 -21.93 -16.99
CA THR A 254 13.74 -22.35 -18.34
C THR A 254 12.52 -21.65 -18.90
N HIS A 255 11.77 -20.91 -18.07
CA HIS A 255 10.52 -20.26 -18.46
C HIS A 255 10.47 -18.82 -17.97
N GLU A 256 10.04 -17.91 -18.84
CA GLU A 256 9.93 -16.47 -18.57
C GLU A 256 8.67 -16.16 -17.78
N TRP A 257 8.69 -16.51 -16.50
CA TRP A 257 7.58 -16.26 -15.58
C TRP A 257 7.77 -15.01 -14.72
N GLY A 258 8.88 -14.29 -14.90
CA GLY A 258 9.31 -13.18 -14.06
C GLY A 258 10.23 -13.62 -12.92
N HIS A 259 10.46 -12.69 -11.99
CA HIS A 259 11.47 -12.77 -10.96
C HIS A 259 10.86 -12.66 -9.56
N PHE A 260 11.53 -13.27 -8.60
CA PHE A 260 11.47 -12.85 -7.21
C PHE A 260 12.47 -11.73 -7.02
N LEU A 261 11.99 -10.60 -6.52
CA LEU A 261 12.81 -9.47 -6.13
C LEU A 261 13.23 -9.68 -4.69
N VAL A 262 14.53 -9.81 -4.43
CA VAL A 262 15.05 -10.19 -3.12
C VAL A 262 16.00 -9.12 -2.60
N GLU A 263 15.85 -8.76 -1.33
CA GLU A 263 16.75 -7.84 -0.63
C GLU A 263 17.15 -8.40 0.73
N PHE A 264 18.41 -8.20 1.09
CA PHE A 264 18.90 -8.52 2.41
C PHE A 264 19.24 -7.24 3.17
N ASP A 265 18.89 -7.21 4.45
CA ASP A 265 19.37 -6.20 5.38
C ASP A 265 20.80 -6.51 5.83
N SER A 266 21.54 -5.48 6.25
CA SER A 266 22.80 -5.68 6.98
C SER A 266 22.59 -6.63 8.17
N TYR A 267 23.54 -7.54 8.38
CA TYR A 267 23.48 -8.47 9.50
C TYR A 267 23.59 -7.73 10.84
N ASN A 268 22.63 -7.97 11.73
CA ASN A 268 22.64 -7.42 13.07
C ASN A 268 23.46 -8.34 14.00
N TYR A 269 24.71 -7.96 14.28
CA TYR A 269 25.60 -8.73 15.16
C TYR A 269 25.14 -8.81 16.62
N GLN A 270 24.34 -7.86 17.10
CA GLN A 270 23.83 -7.85 18.48
C GLN A 270 22.74 -8.91 18.66
N ASN A 271 21.78 -8.94 17.72
CA ASN A 271 20.66 -9.88 17.76
C ASN A 271 20.96 -11.21 17.05
N LYS A 272 22.08 -11.29 16.32
CA LYS A 272 22.49 -12.41 15.46
C LYS A 272 21.45 -12.75 14.39
N GLU A 273 20.96 -11.71 13.72
CA GLU A 273 19.81 -11.81 12.84
C GLU A 273 20.02 -11.04 11.53
N GLN A 274 19.48 -11.58 10.43
CA GLN A 274 19.35 -10.90 9.15
C GLN A 274 17.89 -10.91 8.70
N LEU A 275 17.41 -9.85 8.05
CA LEU A 275 16.14 -9.89 7.33
C LEU A 275 16.39 -10.14 5.84
N CYS A 276 15.56 -11.03 5.27
CA CYS A 276 15.48 -11.29 3.85
C CYS A 276 14.07 -10.96 3.38
N HIS A 277 13.95 -9.99 2.49
CA HIS A 277 12.69 -9.53 1.92
C HIS A 277 12.56 -10.08 0.51
N VAL A 278 11.38 -10.60 0.20
CA VAL A 278 11.06 -11.18 -1.10
C VAL A 278 9.74 -10.60 -1.58
N LEU A 279 9.75 -10.01 -2.76
CA LEU A 279 8.55 -9.49 -3.42
C LEU A 279 8.30 -10.27 -4.71
N PHE A 280 7.03 -10.62 -4.92
CA PHE A 280 6.53 -11.16 -6.18
C PHE A 280 5.30 -10.37 -6.60
N LEU A 281 5.38 -9.77 -7.80
CA LEU A 281 4.26 -9.11 -8.44
C LEU A 281 3.41 -10.16 -9.17
N ILE A 282 2.11 -10.18 -8.89
CA ILE A 282 1.19 -11.18 -9.43
C ILE A 282 0.63 -10.63 -10.74
N HIS A 283 0.84 -11.35 -11.83
CA HIS A 283 0.35 -10.94 -13.17
C HIS A 283 -1.02 -11.54 -13.51
N GLU A 284 -1.57 -12.37 -12.63
CA GLU A 284 -2.90 -12.96 -12.76
C GLU A 284 -3.96 -11.98 -12.26
N GLU A 285 -5.09 -11.84 -12.97
CA GLU A 285 -6.14 -10.88 -12.62
C GLU A 285 -6.86 -11.24 -11.31
N GLU A 286 -7.03 -12.53 -11.01
CA GLU A 286 -7.72 -13.02 -9.81
C GLU A 286 -6.99 -14.26 -9.21
N PRO A 287 -5.90 -14.06 -8.47
CA PRO A 287 -5.12 -15.16 -7.94
C PRO A 287 -5.92 -15.94 -6.87
N GLN A 288 -5.96 -17.26 -6.98
CA GLN A 288 -6.61 -18.09 -5.98
C GLN A 288 -5.71 -18.27 -4.75
N SER A 289 -6.31 -18.47 -3.58
CA SER A 289 -5.55 -18.64 -2.32
C SER A 289 -4.55 -19.80 -2.37
N GLU A 290 -4.90 -20.88 -3.07
CA GLU A 290 -4.03 -22.05 -3.24
C GLU A 290 -2.78 -21.72 -4.07
N ASP A 291 -2.94 -20.91 -5.12
CA ASP A 291 -1.84 -20.45 -5.96
C ASP A 291 -0.89 -19.52 -5.19
N LEU A 292 -1.44 -18.62 -4.38
CA LEU A 292 -0.66 -17.73 -3.50
C LEU A 292 0.23 -18.54 -2.54
N ALA A 293 -0.32 -19.57 -1.89
CA ALA A 293 0.44 -20.46 -1.01
C ALA A 293 1.49 -21.27 -1.80
N GLY A 294 1.16 -21.69 -3.02
CA GLY A 294 2.09 -22.33 -3.96
C GLY A 294 3.27 -21.43 -4.30
N LYS A 295 3.05 -20.14 -4.54
CA LYS A 295 4.09 -19.15 -4.83
C LYS A 295 5.05 -18.94 -3.66
N ILE A 296 4.56 -18.88 -2.42
CA ILE A 296 5.43 -18.76 -1.23
C ILE A 296 6.33 -20.00 -1.07
N LYS A 297 5.79 -21.19 -1.29
CA LYS A 297 6.60 -22.43 -1.29
C LYS A 297 7.63 -22.44 -2.43
N LEU A 298 7.27 -21.91 -3.59
CA LEU A 298 8.18 -21.76 -4.72
C LEU A 298 9.32 -20.78 -4.39
N MET A 299 9.03 -19.64 -3.77
CA MET A 299 10.04 -18.68 -3.29
C MET A 299 11.08 -19.37 -2.43
N LYS A 300 10.66 -20.09 -1.37
CA LYS A 300 11.58 -20.82 -0.48
C LYS A 300 12.48 -21.78 -1.25
N ARG A 301 11.89 -22.61 -2.12
CA ARG A 301 12.62 -23.61 -2.91
C ARG A 301 13.63 -22.97 -3.86
N VAL A 302 13.25 -21.87 -4.53
CA VAL A 302 14.13 -21.16 -5.46
C VAL A 302 15.26 -20.48 -4.70
N LEU A 303 14.95 -19.80 -3.59
CA LEU A 303 15.97 -19.14 -2.78
C LEU A 303 16.91 -20.14 -2.10
N ASP A 304 16.44 -21.30 -1.66
CA ASP A 304 17.32 -22.35 -1.09
C ASP A 304 18.29 -22.93 -2.11
N ARG A 305 17.92 -22.96 -3.40
CA ARG A 305 18.83 -23.32 -4.49
C ARG A 305 19.92 -22.26 -4.73
N VAL A 306 19.56 -20.98 -4.62
CA VAL A 306 20.49 -19.85 -4.85
C VAL A 306 21.38 -19.60 -3.63
N PHE A 307 20.80 -19.73 -2.44
CA PHE A 307 21.42 -19.55 -1.13
C PHE A 307 21.25 -20.84 -0.32
N PRO A 308 22.22 -21.77 -0.41
CA PRO A 308 22.11 -23.07 0.24
C PRO A 308 21.77 -22.97 1.72
N ASP A 309 20.83 -23.83 2.14
CA ASP A 309 20.34 -23.98 3.50
C ASP A 309 19.56 -22.79 4.06
N ILE A 310 19.18 -21.78 3.26
CA ILE A 310 18.45 -20.61 3.76
C ILE A 310 17.21 -21.01 4.56
N GLU A 311 16.47 -22.04 4.11
CA GLU A 311 15.24 -22.50 4.77
C GLU A 311 15.49 -22.98 6.21
N LYS A 312 16.64 -23.59 6.48
CA LYS A 312 17.02 -24.08 7.82
C LYS A 312 17.29 -22.94 8.80
N HIS A 313 17.52 -21.73 8.30
CA HIS A 313 17.88 -20.56 9.09
C HIS A 313 16.72 -19.59 9.30
N ILE A 314 15.57 -19.84 8.68
CA ILE A 314 14.35 -19.04 8.89
C ILE A 314 13.83 -19.28 10.31
N SER A 315 13.93 -18.28 11.17
CA SER A 315 13.40 -18.29 12.54
C SER A 315 11.98 -17.74 12.62
N LYS A 316 11.61 -16.83 11.71
CA LYS A 316 10.27 -16.25 11.62
C LYS A 316 9.94 -15.85 10.20
N GLU A 317 8.66 -15.95 9.86
CA GLU A 317 8.12 -15.59 8.56
C GLU A 317 6.97 -14.58 8.72
N TYR A 318 7.00 -13.56 7.87
CA TYR A 318 5.96 -12.55 7.74
C TYR A 318 5.47 -12.56 6.30
N ILE A 319 4.17 -12.77 6.10
CA ILE A 319 3.56 -12.83 4.76
C ILE A 319 2.53 -11.71 4.66
N ARG A 320 2.60 -10.96 3.57
CA ARG A 320 1.62 -9.95 3.21
C ARG A 320 1.16 -10.17 1.78
N PHE A 321 -0.16 -10.12 1.60
CA PHE A 321 -0.80 -9.96 0.31
C PHE A 321 -1.32 -8.52 0.21
N ASP A 322 -1.06 -7.89 -0.93
CA ASP A 322 -1.58 -6.56 -1.25
C ASP A 322 -2.23 -6.60 -2.63
N GLU A 323 -3.52 -6.30 -2.68
CA GLU A 323 -4.34 -6.28 -3.91
C GLU A 323 -3.97 -5.09 -4.81
N GLU A 324 -3.39 -4.03 -4.24
CA GLU A 324 -3.15 -2.75 -4.91
C GLU A 324 -1.68 -2.33 -4.74
N MET A 325 -0.76 -3.30 -4.82
CA MET A 325 0.67 -3.08 -4.58
C MET A 325 1.30 -2.16 -5.63
N PHE A 326 0.98 -2.37 -6.91
CA PHE A 326 1.55 -1.61 -8.02
C PHE A 326 0.43 -1.03 -8.87
N ILE A 327 0.44 0.30 -9.02
CA ILE A 327 -0.46 1.02 -9.92
C ILE A 327 0.35 1.65 -11.04
N SER A 328 -0.04 1.35 -12.28
CA SER A 328 0.57 1.88 -13.50
C SER A 328 -0.47 2.58 -14.39
N ASP A 329 0.05 3.27 -15.42
CA ASP A 329 -0.76 4.05 -16.37
C ASP A 329 -1.64 5.13 -15.71
N VAL A 330 -1.14 5.71 -14.62
CA VAL A 330 -1.81 6.82 -13.91
C VAL A 330 -1.74 8.08 -14.78
N LYS A 331 -2.90 8.62 -15.14
CA LYS A 331 -3.02 9.88 -15.91
C LYS A 331 -2.99 11.09 -14.96
N ASP A 332 -1.80 11.43 -14.45
CA ASP A 332 -1.61 12.44 -13.39
C ASP A 332 -2.32 13.78 -13.67
N ALA A 333 -2.22 14.32 -14.88
CA ALA A 333 -2.86 15.58 -15.26
C ALA A 333 -4.40 15.52 -15.18
N ALA A 334 -4.99 14.38 -15.49
CA ALA A 334 -6.43 14.21 -15.45
C ALA A 334 -6.93 14.03 -14.00
N ILE A 335 -6.13 13.40 -13.13
CA ILE A 335 -6.39 13.33 -11.69
C ILE A 335 -6.21 14.71 -11.02
N GLU A 336 -5.28 15.53 -11.50
CA GLU A 336 -5.17 16.91 -11.04
C GLU A 336 -6.43 17.72 -11.42
N GLN A 337 -6.91 17.56 -12.66
CA GLN A 337 -8.16 18.19 -13.11
C GLN A 337 -9.37 17.76 -12.27
N MET A 338 -9.44 16.48 -11.89
CA MET A 338 -10.45 15.96 -10.96
C MET A 338 -10.49 16.72 -9.64
N GLY A 339 -9.32 17.12 -9.11
CA GLY A 339 -9.23 17.91 -7.88
C GLY A 339 -9.83 19.31 -8.01
N PHE A 340 -9.87 19.87 -9.23
CA PHE A 340 -10.56 21.14 -9.50
C PHE A 340 -12.07 20.93 -9.69
N ASP A 341 -12.47 19.87 -10.40
CA ASP A 341 -13.88 19.56 -10.66
C ASP A 341 -14.61 19.11 -9.37
N PHE A 342 -13.89 18.44 -8.47
CA PHE A 342 -14.40 17.92 -7.20
C PHE A 342 -13.48 18.36 -6.04
N PRO A 343 -13.53 19.63 -5.61
CA PRO A 343 -12.60 20.19 -4.61
C PRO A 343 -12.70 19.54 -3.23
N THR A 344 -13.79 18.82 -2.97
CA THR A 344 -14.04 18.06 -1.75
C THR A 344 -13.55 16.61 -1.80
N LEU A 345 -13.11 16.12 -2.96
CA LEU A 345 -12.56 14.79 -3.13
C LEU A 345 -11.05 14.88 -3.36
N ARG A 346 -10.28 14.15 -2.57
CA ARG A 346 -8.83 14.06 -2.74
C ARG A 346 -8.40 12.61 -2.80
N LEU A 347 -7.74 12.23 -3.88
CA LEU A 347 -7.04 10.95 -3.96
C LEU A 347 -5.71 11.05 -3.20
N LEU A 348 -5.39 10.02 -2.44
CA LEU A 348 -4.17 9.86 -1.67
C LEU A 348 -3.40 8.62 -2.17
N GLY A 349 -2.21 8.42 -1.64
CA GLY A 349 -1.47 7.18 -1.82
C GLY A 349 -0.94 7.02 -3.25
N GLN A 350 -0.87 5.79 -3.75
CA GLN A 350 -0.34 5.50 -5.09
C GLN A 350 -1.17 6.14 -6.22
N ALA A 351 -2.41 6.49 -5.91
CA ALA A 351 -3.37 7.11 -6.81
C ALA A 351 -3.26 8.65 -6.84
N SER A 352 -2.46 9.24 -5.94
CA SER A 352 -2.27 10.69 -5.85
C SER A 352 -1.76 11.27 -7.18
N PRO A 353 -2.24 12.44 -7.62
CA PRO A 353 -1.68 13.12 -8.78
C PRO A 353 -0.24 13.54 -8.48
N MET A 354 0.65 13.26 -9.43
CA MET A 354 2.07 13.63 -9.33
C MET A 354 2.37 14.85 -10.20
N SER A 355 3.27 15.71 -9.72
CA SER A 355 3.83 16.75 -10.57
C SER A 355 4.66 16.15 -11.70
N ALA A 356 4.83 16.90 -12.80
CA ALA A 356 5.51 16.44 -14.02
C ALA A 356 6.90 15.83 -13.76
N ASN A 357 7.60 16.24 -12.70
CA ASN A 357 8.94 15.77 -12.34
C ASN A 357 8.96 14.37 -11.70
N HIS A 358 7.81 13.80 -11.36
CA HIS A 358 7.70 12.55 -10.59
C HIS A 358 6.73 11.53 -11.22
N THR A 359 6.36 11.69 -12.49
CA THR A 359 5.42 10.78 -13.18
C THR A 359 5.93 9.33 -13.29
N GLN A 360 7.25 9.13 -13.19
CA GLN A 360 7.90 7.83 -13.18
C GLN A 360 7.90 7.13 -11.82
N GLU A 361 7.55 7.85 -10.74
CA GLU A 361 7.50 7.28 -9.39
C GLU A 361 6.35 6.27 -9.25
N LYS A 362 6.57 5.22 -8.45
CA LYS A 362 5.66 4.06 -8.25
C LYS A 362 5.70 3.57 -6.80
N PHE A 363 4.76 2.70 -6.40
CA PHE A 363 4.71 2.12 -5.04
C PHE A 363 4.67 3.20 -3.94
N LEU A 364 5.44 3.03 -2.87
CA LEU A 364 5.50 3.92 -1.70
C LEU A 364 5.92 5.34 -2.05
N SER A 365 6.78 5.53 -3.05
CA SER A 365 7.27 6.87 -3.42
C SER A 365 6.11 7.83 -3.73
N ARG A 366 5.10 7.38 -4.49
CA ARG A 366 3.89 8.17 -4.79
C ARG A 366 3.04 8.51 -3.57
N VAL A 367 3.09 7.68 -2.52
CA VAL A 367 2.33 7.91 -1.28
C VAL A 367 2.92 9.07 -0.47
N LEU A 368 4.24 9.25 -0.54
CA LEU A 368 4.96 10.19 0.32
C LEU A 368 5.17 11.56 -0.32
N LEU A 369 5.23 11.61 -1.64
CA LEU A 369 5.26 12.85 -2.42
C LEU A 369 3.88 13.52 -2.34
#